data_AF-I3KRC7-F1
#
_entry.id   AF-I3KRC7-F1
#
_cell.length_a   1.000
_cell.length_b   1.000
_cell.length_c   1.000
_cell.angle_alpha   90.00
_cell.angle_beta   90.00
_cell.angle_gamma   90.00
#
_symmetry.space_group_name_H-M   'P 1'
#
loop_
_entity.id
_entity.type
_entity.pdbx_description
1 polymer ?
#
loop_
_entity_poly.entity_id
_entity_poly.type
_entity_poly.pdbx_seq_one_letter_code
_entity_poly.pdbx_strand_id
1 'polypeptide(L)'
;MSISNPRQVFHNPSIPFAGTILGGFLPGEMVLIQGSVPSGADRFQVDFTCGSSVKPRADVAFHFNPRIKKSCIVCNTLTKECWGREQIHYEMPFRLEVDFELIILILKDQFKVAVNGAHLLEYKHRVELERVDTISISGKVKVQAVGILSPSSSPTSPAGSLTNQDTEMSMRTDAQTQPVFSSSGDLSIPFRGQLVNGLSVGRSIIIKGETNQNAESFCVNLRPATGSDIALHLNPRLKKRVFVRNSFLSDCWGHEETVLASFPFTAGQYFEMIIRCDSQHFRVAMNGQHQLDYKHRMKELSAINQVEVKGDVTLLAVRVL
;
A
#
# COMPACT_ATOMS: atom_id res chain seq x y z
N MET A 1 17.68 -23.03 -5.38
CA MET A 1 16.43 -23.32 -4.62
C MET A 1 15.28 -23.21 -5.59
N SER A 2 14.27 -24.09 -5.50
CA SER A 2 13.02 -23.92 -6.26
C SER A 2 12.36 -22.63 -5.76
N ILE A 3 12.21 -21.63 -6.63
CA ILE A 3 11.53 -20.38 -6.28
C ILE A 3 10.05 -20.73 -6.19
N SER A 4 9.49 -20.64 -4.98
CA SER A 4 8.04 -20.68 -4.79
C SER A 4 7.40 -19.54 -5.60
N ASN A 5 6.24 -19.79 -6.21
CA ASN A 5 5.52 -18.73 -6.91
C ASN A 5 5.25 -17.58 -5.92
N PRO A 6 5.55 -16.33 -6.29
CA PRO A 6 5.24 -15.18 -5.45
C PRO A 6 3.73 -15.11 -5.20
N ARG A 7 3.33 -14.91 -3.96
CA ARG A 7 1.91 -14.71 -3.61
C ARG A 7 1.41 -13.31 -3.98
N GLN A 8 2.34 -12.38 -4.20
CA GLN A 8 2.05 -11.02 -4.62
C GLN A 8 3.23 -10.49 -5.42
N VAL A 9 2.95 -9.85 -6.56
CA VAL A 9 3.98 -9.25 -7.43
C VAL A 9 3.54 -7.88 -7.92
N PHE A 10 4.48 -6.94 -7.93
CA PHE A 10 4.35 -5.65 -8.60
C PHE A 10 5.35 -5.60 -9.75
N HIS A 11 4.85 -5.40 -10.98
CA HIS A 11 5.69 -5.34 -12.17
C HIS A 11 5.92 -3.90 -12.61
N ASN A 12 7.19 -3.58 -12.89
CA ASN A 12 7.64 -2.28 -13.36
C ASN A 12 7.02 -1.08 -12.61
N PRO A 13 7.04 -1.07 -11.25
CA PRO A 13 6.43 0.02 -10.51
C PRO A 13 7.14 1.35 -10.80
N SER A 14 6.36 2.41 -11.00
CA SER A 14 6.91 3.77 -11.07
C SER A 14 7.50 4.17 -9.72
N ILE A 15 8.67 4.82 -9.72
CA ILE A 15 9.32 5.31 -8.50
C ILE A 15 9.05 6.82 -8.31
N PRO A 16 8.65 7.28 -7.11
CA PRO A 16 8.49 6.50 -5.88
C PRO A 16 7.29 5.55 -5.90
N PHE A 17 7.46 4.39 -5.28
CA PHE A 17 6.45 3.34 -5.21
C PHE A 17 6.04 3.12 -3.75
N ALA A 18 4.76 2.92 -3.48
CA ALA A 18 4.29 2.30 -2.25
C ALA A 18 3.27 1.21 -2.58
N GLY A 19 3.57 -0.01 -2.19
CA GLY A 19 2.72 -1.18 -2.39
C GLY A 19 2.36 -1.81 -1.06
N THR A 20 1.08 -2.11 -0.86
CA THR A 20 0.64 -2.85 0.32
C THR A 20 1.05 -4.30 0.25
N ILE A 21 1.52 -4.83 1.36
CA ILE A 21 1.73 -6.25 1.62
C ILE A 21 0.38 -6.83 2.06
N LEU A 22 -0.31 -7.54 1.18
CA LEU A 22 -1.63 -8.08 1.51
C LEU A 22 -1.51 -9.11 2.64
N GLY A 23 -2.21 -8.90 3.75
CA GLY A 23 -2.10 -9.74 4.94
C GLY A 23 -0.86 -9.50 5.82
N GLY A 24 -0.04 -8.49 5.51
CA GLY A 24 1.21 -8.23 6.22
C GLY A 24 2.30 -9.26 5.91
N PHE A 25 3.45 -9.13 6.57
CA PHE A 25 4.52 -10.13 6.46
C PHE A 25 4.32 -11.29 7.43
N LEU A 26 4.64 -12.50 6.97
CA LEU A 26 4.76 -13.68 7.83
C LEU A 26 6.23 -14.09 8.01
N PRO A 27 6.63 -14.57 9.20
CA PRO A 27 7.96 -15.14 9.38
C PRO A 27 8.23 -16.30 8.41
N GLY A 28 9.39 -16.27 7.77
CA GLY A 28 9.81 -17.21 6.72
C GLY A 28 9.58 -16.69 5.29
N GLU A 29 8.81 -15.61 5.11
CA GLU A 29 8.62 -15.00 3.80
C GLU A 29 9.87 -14.23 3.34
N MET A 30 9.98 -14.05 2.03
CA MET A 30 11.02 -13.22 1.42
C MET A 30 10.41 -12.12 0.57
N VAL A 31 11.02 -10.94 0.61
CA VAL A 31 10.80 -9.89 -0.39
C VAL A 31 11.94 -9.96 -1.40
N LEU A 32 11.59 -10.17 -2.66
CA LEU A 32 12.47 -10.14 -3.82
C LEU A 32 12.29 -8.79 -4.52
N ILE A 33 13.36 -8.04 -4.74
CA ILE A 33 13.36 -6.82 -5.55
C ILE A 33 14.41 -6.97 -6.64
N GLN A 34 13.97 -6.91 -7.88
CA GLN A 34 14.82 -6.89 -9.06
C GLN A 34 14.84 -5.47 -9.62
N GLY A 35 16.04 -4.93 -9.76
CA GLY A 35 16.27 -3.51 -9.97
C GLY A 35 17.53 -3.23 -10.80
N SER A 36 17.71 -1.96 -11.18
CA SER A 36 19.03 -1.40 -11.51
C SER A 36 19.21 -0.03 -10.89
N VAL A 37 20.47 0.33 -10.62
CA VAL A 37 20.82 1.67 -10.17
C VAL A 37 21.17 2.53 -11.38
N PRO A 38 20.42 3.58 -11.73
CA PRO A 38 20.70 4.39 -12.91
C PRO A 38 22.01 5.20 -12.78
N SER A 39 22.57 5.62 -13.91
CA SER A 39 23.68 6.59 -13.94
C SER A 39 23.38 7.85 -13.11
N GLY A 40 24.40 8.37 -12.42
CA GLY A 40 24.27 9.56 -11.58
C GLY A 40 23.44 9.36 -10.30
N ALA A 41 23.11 8.12 -9.94
CA ALA A 41 22.48 7.81 -8.66
C ALA A 41 23.39 8.15 -7.47
N ASP A 42 22.83 8.85 -6.49
CA ASP A 42 23.48 9.18 -5.23
C ASP A 42 23.01 8.26 -4.10
N ARG A 43 21.70 7.95 -4.07
CA ARG A 43 21.08 7.00 -3.14
C ARG A 43 19.72 6.50 -3.65
N PHE A 44 19.30 5.37 -3.11
CA PHE A 44 17.91 4.94 -3.11
C PHE A 44 17.56 4.30 -1.77
N GLN A 45 16.29 4.03 -1.52
CA GLN A 45 15.86 3.35 -0.29
C GLN A 45 14.69 2.41 -0.53
N VAL A 46 14.67 1.35 0.27
CA VAL A 46 13.56 0.42 0.43
C VAL A 46 13.14 0.49 1.90
N ASP A 47 11.90 0.88 2.12
CA ASP A 47 11.32 1.11 3.44
C ASP A 47 10.17 0.13 3.67
N PHE A 48 10.20 -0.62 4.77
CA PHE A 48 9.06 -1.37 5.27
C PHE A 48 8.31 -0.51 6.29
N THR A 49 7.08 -0.11 5.98
CA THR A 49 6.33 0.91 6.71
C THR A 49 5.04 0.38 7.32
N CYS A 50 4.60 1.05 8.39
CA CYS A 50 3.32 0.80 9.05
C CYS A 50 2.27 1.76 8.46
N GLY A 51 1.67 1.35 7.34
CA GLY A 51 0.84 2.18 6.49
C GLY A 51 1.64 3.06 5.53
N SER A 52 0.91 3.91 4.80
CA SER A 52 1.42 4.78 3.74
C SER A 52 1.10 6.26 3.98
N SER A 53 0.73 6.63 5.22
CA SER A 53 0.44 8.02 5.59
C SER A 53 1.67 8.92 5.37
N VAL A 54 1.45 10.07 4.75
CA VAL A 54 2.48 11.10 4.53
C VAL A 54 2.44 12.21 5.57
N LYS A 55 1.34 12.35 6.33
CA LYS A 55 1.20 13.35 7.39
C LYS A 55 0.16 12.93 8.46
N PRO A 56 0.60 12.51 9.66
CA PRO A 56 1.99 12.27 10.03
C PRO A 56 2.62 11.18 9.15
N ARG A 57 3.93 11.25 8.91
CA ARG A 57 4.64 10.23 8.15
C ARG A 57 4.52 8.88 8.87
N ALA A 58 4.18 7.84 8.12
CA ALA A 58 4.11 6.48 8.61
C ALA A 58 5.43 6.04 9.26
N ASP A 59 5.32 5.26 10.34
CA ASP A 59 6.48 4.62 10.97
C ASP A 59 7.18 3.72 9.95
N VAL A 60 8.50 3.70 9.98
CA VAL A 60 9.35 2.87 9.12
C VAL A 60 10.00 1.82 10.01
N ALA A 61 9.51 0.58 9.96
CA ALA A 61 10.05 -0.52 10.76
C ALA A 61 11.48 -0.87 10.33
N PHE A 62 11.74 -0.87 9.01
CA PHE A 62 13.05 -1.11 8.43
C PHE A 62 13.29 -0.17 7.25
N HIS A 63 14.23 0.76 7.42
CA HIS A 63 14.76 1.64 6.38
C HIS A 63 16.06 1.02 5.86
N PHE A 64 16.11 0.61 4.60
CA PHE A 64 17.32 0.14 3.93
C PHE A 64 17.75 1.16 2.89
N ASN A 65 18.86 1.88 3.13
CA ASN A 65 19.28 3.01 2.29
C ASN A 65 20.72 2.88 1.79
N PRO A 66 20.93 2.26 0.61
CA PRO A 66 22.19 2.36 -0.11
C PRO A 66 22.49 3.80 -0.54
N ARG A 67 23.65 4.31 -0.11
CA ARG A 67 24.20 5.63 -0.44
C ARG A 67 25.43 5.43 -1.32
N ILE A 68 25.23 5.39 -2.63
CA ILE A 68 26.23 5.04 -3.64
C ILE A 68 27.47 5.93 -3.54
N LYS A 69 27.30 7.26 -3.47
CA LYS A 69 28.42 8.21 -3.37
C LYS A 69 29.24 8.07 -2.09
N LYS A 70 28.62 7.62 -1.00
CA LYS A 70 29.29 7.43 0.30
C LYS A 70 29.80 6.01 0.50
N SER A 71 29.56 5.12 -0.48
CA SER A 71 29.88 3.69 -0.42
C SER A 71 29.43 3.03 0.90
N CYS A 72 28.22 3.36 1.37
CA CYS A 72 27.65 2.75 2.56
C CYS A 72 26.15 2.50 2.44
N ILE A 73 25.65 1.55 3.21
CA ILE A 73 24.22 1.26 3.39
C ILE A 73 23.86 1.66 4.80
N VAL A 74 22.84 2.50 4.92
CA VAL A 74 22.31 2.91 6.23
C VAL A 74 21.01 2.18 6.49
N CYS A 75 20.95 1.53 7.65
CA CYS A 75 19.77 0.86 8.16
C CYS A 75 19.24 1.60 9.40
N ASN A 76 17.93 1.88 9.46
CA ASN A 76 17.34 2.53 10.62
C ASN A 76 15.83 2.23 10.77
N THR A 77 15.22 2.75 11.84
CA THR A 77 13.79 2.73 12.11
C THR A 77 13.32 4.15 12.38
N LEU A 78 12.17 4.52 11.84
CA LEU A 78 11.48 5.78 12.12
C LEU A 78 10.24 5.47 12.96
N THR A 79 10.10 6.09 14.13
CA THR A 79 8.87 6.02 14.93
C THR A 79 8.43 7.43 15.30
N LYS A 80 7.14 7.74 15.10
CA LYS A 80 6.57 9.07 15.39
C LYS A 80 7.37 10.21 14.75
N GLU A 81 7.75 10.03 13.49
CA GLU A 81 8.56 10.96 12.70
C GLU A 81 9.99 11.22 13.23
N CYS A 82 10.47 10.41 14.18
CA CYS A 82 11.82 10.49 14.75
C CYS A 82 12.65 9.27 14.35
N TRP A 83 13.85 9.51 13.79
CA TRP A 83 14.79 8.43 13.47
C TRP A 83 15.48 7.91 14.73
N GLY A 84 15.62 6.58 14.79
CA GLY A 84 16.41 5.92 15.82
C GLY A 84 17.92 5.92 15.54
N ARG A 85 18.64 5.00 16.20
CA ARG A 85 20.08 4.81 16.01
C ARG A 85 20.39 4.15 14.66
N GLU A 86 21.17 4.81 13.81
CA GLU A 86 21.65 4.27 12.53
C GLU A 86 22.55 3.04 12.75
N GLN A 87 22.41 2.05 11.85
CA GLN A 87 23.39 0.98 11.63
C GLN A 87 23.97 1.19 10.22
N ILE A 88 25.29 1.29 10.11
CA ILE A 88 25.96 1.62 8.84
C ILE A 88 26.82 0.44 8.43
N HIS A 89 26.61 -0.05 7.20
CA HIS A 89 27.39 -1.10 6.57
C HIS A 89 28.19 -0.52 5.41
N TYR A 90 29.47 -0.87 5.31
CA TYR A 90 30.38 -0.31 4.30
C TYR A 90 30.60 -1.24 3.09
N GLU A 91 30.08 -2.46 3.15
CA GLU A 91 30.01 -3.33 2.00
C GLU A 91 28.95 -2.79 1.02
N MET A 92 29.36 -2.50 -0.22
CA MET A 92 28.51 -1.90 -1.25
C MET A 92 28.38 -2.85 -2.46
N PRO A 93 27.36 -3.72 -2.47
CA PRO A 93 27.12 -4.64 -3.59
C PRO A 93 26.42 -3.98 -4.78
N PHE A 94 25.86 -2.78 -4.63
CA PHE A 94 25.17 -2.05 -5.68
C PHE A 94 26.14 -1.24 -6.54
N ARG A 95 26.03 -1.36 -7.87
CA ARG A 95 26.83 -0.61 -8.84
C ARG A 95 25.94 0.15 -9.79
N LEU A 96 26.42 1.31 -10.24
CA LEU A 96 25.75 2.11 -11.26
C LEU A 96 25.62 1.29 -12.56
N GLU A 97 24.46 1.39 -13.19
CA GLU A 97 24.09 0.77 -14.47
C GLU A 97 24.16 -0.76 -14.48
N VAL A 98 24.20 -1.39 -13.30
CA VAL A 98 24.18 -2.84 -13.15
C VAL A 98 22.87 -3.25 -12.49
N ASP A 99 22.28 -4.32 -13.02
CA ASP A 99 21.10 -4.93 -12.41
C ASP A 99 21.46 -5.63 -11.09
N PHE A 100 20.55 -5.62 -10.14
CA PHE A 100 20.69 -6.28 -8.86
C PHE A 100 19.47 -7.14 -8.54
N GLU A 101 19.73 -8.16 -7.73
CA GLU A 101 18.72 -8.92 -7.02
C GLU A 101 18.89 -8.66 -5.52
N LEU A 102 17.88 -8.05 -4.89
CA LEU A 102 17.82 -7.83 -3.45
C LEU A 102 16.79 -8.78 -2.85
N ILE A 103 17.23 -9.60 -1.89
CA ILE A 103 16.37 -10.51 -1.14
C ILE A 103 16.39 -10.11 0.33
N ILE A 104 15.22 -9.88 0.90
CA ILE A 104 15.05 -9.62 2.33
C ILE A 104 14.22 -10.77 2.90
N LEU A 105 14.83 -11.61 3.73
CA LEU A 105 14.17 -12.68 4.47
C LEU A 105 13.61 -12.13 5.78
N ILE A 106 12.33 -12.37 6.01
CA ILE A 106 11.61 -11.93 7.20
C ILE A 106 11.67 -13.07 8.22
N LEU A 107 12.33 -12.87 9.35
CA LEU A 107 12.30 -13.81 10.48
C LEU A 107 11.46 -13.24 11.62
N LYS A 108 11.24 -14.05 12.66
CA LYS A 108 10.46 -13.66 13.83
C LYS A 108 11.07 -12.47 14.59
N ASP A 109 12.39 -12.34 14.58
CA ASP A 109 13.15 -11.39 15.41
C ASP A 109 14.00 -10.40 14.59
N GLN A 110 14.16 -10.63 13.28
CA GLN A 110 15.01 -9.79 12.43
C GLN A 110 14.68 -9.92 10.93
N PHE A 111 15.21 -8.99 10.15
CA PHE A 111 15.36 -9.09 8.70
C PHE A 111 16.77 -9.59 8.36
N LYS A 112 16.91 -10.52 7.41
CA LYS A 112 18.20 -10.88 6.81
C LYS A 112 18.23 -10.42 5.37
N VAL A 113 19.28 -9.73 4.96
CA VAL A 113 19.41 -9.15 3.63
C VAL A 113 20.51 -9.86 2.87
N ALA A 114 20.22 -10.22 1.62
CA ALA A 114 21.17 -10.71 0.64
C ALA A 114 21.05 -9.91 -0.66
N VAL A 115 22.18 -9.69 -1.33
CA VAL A 115 22.23 -9.03 -2.64
C VAL A 115 23.04 -9.91 -3.58
N ASN A 116 22.50 -10.18 -4.77
CA ASN A 116 23.13 -11.00 -5.80
C ASN A 116 23.62 -12.37 -5.27
N GLY A 117 22.78 -13.02 -4.44
CA GLY A 117 23.07 -14.33 -3.85
C GLY A 117 24.03 -14.33 -2.65
N ALA A 118 24.63 -13.19 -2.30
CA ALA A 118 25.53 -13.07 -1.14
C ALA A 118 24.82 -12.43 0.06
N HIS A 119 25.02 -12.99 1.25
CA HIS A 119 24.55 -12.37 2.49
C HIS A 119 25.25 -11.03 2.73
N LEU A 120 24.50 -10.03 3.16
CA LEU A 120 25.00 -8.66 3.34
C LEU A 120 24.86 -8.16 4.78
N LEU A 121 23.67 -8.26 5.37
CA LEU A 121 23.42 -7.75 6.73
C LEU A 121 22.22 -8.41 7.40
N GLU A 122 22.12 -8.22 8.71
CA GLU A 122 20.97 -8.59 9.54
C GLU A 122 20.49 -7.35 10.32
N TYR A 123 19.17 -7.18 10.45
CA TYR A 123 18.57 -6.05 11.15
C TYR A 123 17.47 -6.51 12.10
N LYS A 124 17.71 -6.42 13.41
CA LYS A 124 16.73 -6.80 14.44
C LYS A 124 15.49 -5.89 14.39
N HIS A 125 14.32 -6.49 14.58
CA HIS A 125 13.06 -5.76 14.64
C HIS A 125 13.08 -4.74 15.78
N ARG A 126 12.72 -3.49 15.49
CA ARG A 126 12.54 -2.41 16.49
C ARG A 126 11.09 -1.95 16.62
N VAL A 127 10.23 -2.46 15.75
CA VAL A 127 8.78 -2.26 15.67
C VAL A 127 8.17 -3.65 15.48
N GLU A 128 6.98 -3.88 16.02
CA GLU A 128 6.27 -5.15 15.84
C GLU A 128 6.07 -5.46 14.33
N LEU A 129 6.44 -6.67 13.90
CA LEU A 129 6.39 -7.06 12.50
C LEU A 129 4.95 -6.99 11.95
N GLU A 130 3.97 -7.28 12.79
CA GLU A 130 2.54 -7.31 12.49
C GLU A 130 2.00 -5.94 12.07
N ARG A 131 2.68 -4.85 12.42
CA ARG A 131 2.32 -3.49 12.01
C ARG A 131 2.77 -3.14 10.59
N VAL A 132 3.70 -3.91 10.04
CA VAL A 132 4.25 -3.67 8.70
C VAL A 132 3.29 -4.19 7.65
N ASP A 133 2.75 -3.27 6.86
CA ASP A 133 1.76 -3.59 5.82
C ASP A 133 2.09 -2.97 4.46
N THR A 134 3.20 -2.23 4.35
CA THR A 134 3.54 -1.46 3.16
C THR A 134 5.05 -1.55 2.86
N ILE A 135 5.39 -1.76 1.59
CA ILE A 135 6.74 -1.59 1.05
C ILE A 135 6.77 -0.28 0.28
N SER A 136 7.68 0.62 0.62
CA SER A 136 7.92 1.87 -0.07
C SER A 136 9.33 1.89 -0.69
N ILE A 137 9.44 2.31 -1.95
CA ILE A 137 10.72 2.41 -2.66
C ILE A 137 10.84 3.82 -3.24
N SER A 138 11.95 4.50 -2.95
CA SER A 138 12.18 5.87 -3.41
C SER A 138 13.66 6.16 -3.66
N GLY A 139 13.94 7.33 -4.24
CA GLY A 139 15.28 7.72 -4.68
C GLY A 139 15.61 7.24 -6.10
N LYS A 140 16.89 7.26 -6.46
CA LYS A 140 17.35 6.97 -7.82
C LYS A 140 17.59 5.48 -8.00
N VAL A 141 16.53 4.77 -8.37
CA VAL A 141 16.53 3.33 -8.67
C VAL A 141 15.47 3.03 -9.73
N LYS A 142 15.74 2.07 -10.62
CA LYS A 142 14.75 1.45 -11.50
C LYS A 142 14.37 0.12 -10.89
N VAL A 143 13.08 -0.18 -10.82
CA VAL A 143 12.57 -1.44 -10.28
C VAL A 143 11.78 -2.16 -11.37
N GLN A 144 12.18 -3.39 -11.67
CA GLN A 144 11.53 -4.27 -12.65
C GLN A 144 10.46 -5.11 -11.96
N ALA A 145 10.73 -5.60 -10.75
CA ALA A 145 9.79 -6.41 -9.99
C ALA A 145 9.98 -6.25 -8.48
N VAL A 146 8.87 -6.29 -7.75
CA VAL A 146 8.83 -6.53 -6.31
C VAL A 146 7.93 -7.75 -6.08
N GLY A 147 8.46 -8.83 -5.52
CA GLY A 147 7.74 -10.06 -5.24
C GLY A 147 7.77 -10.43 -3.77
N ILE A 148 6.64 -10.89 -3.23
CA ILE A 148 6.56 -11.49 -1.89
C ILE A 148 6.44 -13.00 -2.06
N LEU A 149 7.46 -13.71 -1.60
CA LEU A 149 7.61 -15.16 -1.73
C LEU A 149 7.24 -15.82 -0.40
N SER A 150 6.31 -16.77 -0.44
CA SER A 150 6.05 -17.64 0.70
C SER A 150 7.19 -18.65 0.86
N PRO A 151 7.50 -19.11 2.09
CA PRO A 151 8.50 -20.16 2.29
C PRO A 151 8.13 -21.38 1.44
N SER A 152 9.10 -21.96 0.73
CA SER A 152 8.88 -23.20 0.00
C SER A 152 8.47 -24.28 1.01
N SER A 153 7.25 -24.80 0.93
CA SER A 153 6.89 -26.02 1.64
C SER A 153 7.77 -27.14 1.07
N SER A 154 8.67 -27.67 1.89
CA SER A 154 9.20 -29.01 1.64
C SER A 154 8.01 -30.00 1.69
N PRO A 155 7.91 -30.98 0.77
CA PRO A 155 6.86 -31.99 0.86
C PRO A 155 7.20 -32.92 2.03
N THR A 156 6.59 -32.69 3.19
CA THR A 156 6.56 -33.66 4.29
C THR A 156 5.22 -34.37 4.28
N SER A 157 5.29 -35.69 4.06
CA SER A 157 4.20 -36.66 4.07
C SER A 157 3.33 -36.60 5.35
N PRO A 158 2.06 -37.04 5.29
CA PRO A 158 1.15 -36.97 6.43
C PRO A 158 1.35 -38.17 7.35
N ALA A 159 1.58 -37.92 8.64
CA ALA A 159 1.28 -38.86 9.71
C ALA A 159 1.23 -38.11 11.05
N GLY A 160 0.15 -38.31 11.82
CA GLY A 160 0.14 -38.02 13.26
C GLY A 160 -1.01 -37.17 13.79
N SER A 161 -2.15 -37.82 13.93
CA SER A 161 -3.35 -37.53 14.73
C SER A 161 -3.24 -36.63 15.97
N LEU A 162 -4.27 -35.78 16.11
CA LEU A 162 -5.09 -35.43 17.29
C LEU A 162 -4.40 -35.18 18.65
N THR A 163 -4.61 -33.97 19.19
CA THR A 163 -5.47 -33.77 20.38
C THR A 163 -5.83 -32.28 20.53
N ASN A 164 -7.09 -32.05 20.92
CA ASN A 164 -7.69 -30.75 21.20
C ASN A 164 -7.13 -30.15 22.49
N GLN A 165 -6.86 -28.84 22.50
CA GLN A 165 -7.06 -28.01 23.68
C GLN A 165 -7.63 -26.65 23.25
N ASP A 166 -8.85 -26.39 23.70
CA ASP A 166 -9.49 -25.09 23.70
C ASP A 166 -8.62 -24.08 24.45
N THR A 167 -8.39 -22.93 23.84
CA THR A 167 -7.92 -21.75 24.58
C THR A 167 -8.64 -20.54 24.04
N GLU A 168 -9.59 -20.05 24.84
CA GLU A 168 -10.26 -18.76 24.67
C GLU A 168 -9.19 -17.64 24.64
N MET A 169 -8.92 -17.10 23.45
CA MET A 169 -8.09 -15.90 23.31
C MET A 169 -8.98 -14.67 23.40
N SER A 170 -8.93 -14.04 24.57
CA SER A 170 -9.48 -12.73 24.89
C SER A 170 -9.16 -11.69 23.82
N MET A 171 -10.20 -11.12 23.20
CA MET A 171 -10.09 -9.96 22.30
C MET A 171 -9.60 -8.76 23.10
N ARG A 172 -8.32 -8.42 22.96
CA ARG A 172 -7.81 -7.09 23.27
C ARG A 172 -7.86 -6.27 21.99
N THR A 173 -8.83 -5.36 21.95
CA THR A 173 -9.03 -4.38 20.88
C THR A 173 -7.94 -3.31 20.94
N ASP A 174 -7.04 -3.31 19.96
CA ASP A 174 -6.21 -2.15 19.67
C ASP A 174 -7.09 -1.07 19.02
N ALA A 175 -7.18 0.07 19.68
CA ALA A 175 -7.90 1.23 19.20
C ALA A 175 -7.08 1.92 18.10
N GLN A 176 -7.49 1.79 16.83
CA GLN A 176 -7.55 2.90 15.83
C GLN A 176 -7.89 2.49 14.39
N THR A 177 -8.28 1.25 14.08
CA THR A 177 -8.77 0.90 12.73
C THR A 177 -10.12 0.22 12.79
N GLN A 178 -11.18 0.89 12.32
CA GLN A 178 -12.49 0.27 12.19
C GLN A 178 -12.68 -0.24 10.74
N PRO A 179 -12.94 -1.54 10.54
CA PRO A 179 -13.29 -2.03 9.21
C PRO A 179 -14.55 -1.32 8.72
N VAL A 180 -14.59 -0.99 7.43
CA VAL A 180 -15.84 -0.57 6.79
C VAL A 180 -16.68 -1.83 6.68
N PHE A 181 -17.73 -1.92 7.50
CA PHE A 181 -18.64 -3.05 7.42
C PHE A 181 -19.39 -2.98 6.09
N SER A 182 -19.05 -3.86 5.13
CA SER A 182 -20.07 -4.32 4.18
C SER A 182 -21.00 -5.25 4.94
N SER A 183 -22.30 -5.19 4.67
CA SER A 183 -23.28 -6.05 5.32
C SER A 183 -23.04 -7.56 5.07
N SER A 184 -22.17 -7.92 4.13
CA SER A 184 -21.83 -9.31 3.77
C SER A 184 -20.38 -9.72 4.05
N GLY A 185 -19.46 -8.79 4.36
CA GLY A 185 -18.02 -9.06 4.41
C GLY A 185 -17.38 -9.37 3.06
N ASP A 186 -18.15 -9.39 1.95
CA ASP A 186 -17.63 -9.62 0.61
C ASP A 186 -17.24 -8.30 -0.09
N LEU A 187 -16.25 -8.39 -0.98
CA LEU A 187 -15.65 -7.29 -1.74
C LEU A 187 -16.08 -7.31 -3.22
N SER A 188 -17.19 -7.98 -3.56
CA SER A 188 -17.70 -8.08 -4.92
C SER A 188 -18.13 -6.71 -5.45
N ILE A 189 -17.98 -6.54 -6.77
CA ILE A 189 -18.40 -5.34 -7.47
C ILE A 189 -19.79 -5.56 -8.08
N PRO A 190 -20.77 -4.65 -7.90
CA PRO A 190 -20.66 -3.36 -7.22
C PRO A 190 -20.60 -3.48 -5.69
N PHE A 191 -19.60 -2.83 -5.09
CA PHE A 191 -19.40 -2.84 -3.64
C PHE A 191 -20.12 -1.65 -2.99
N ARG A 192 -20.72 -1.88 -1.82
CA ARG A 192 -21.21 -0.83 -0.92
C ARG A 192 -20.76 -1.12 0.51
N GLY A 193 -20.09 -0.15 1.13
CA GLY A 193 -19.64 -0.23 2.52
C GLY A 193 -20.19 0.93 3.36
N GLN A 194 -20.60 0.65 4.59
CA GLN A 194 -21.11 1.65 5.51
C GLN A 194 -19.97 2.33 6.29
N LEU A 195 -19.97 3.66 6.32
CA LEU A 195 -19.07 4.46 7.15
C LEU A 195 -19.82 4.84 8.43
N VAL A 196 -19.64 4.08 9.51
CA VAL A 196 -20.29 4.34 10.80
C VAL A 196 -19.98 5.78 11.25
N ASN A 197 -21.01 6.56 11.58
CA ASN A 197 -20.96 8.01 11.91
C ASN A 197 -20.59 8.97 10.76
N GLY A 198 -20.51 8.49 9.52
CA GLY A 198 -20.19 9.34 8.36
C GLY A 198 -18.77 9.89 8.36
N LEU A 199 -18.46 10.83 7.47
CA LEU A 199 -17.12 11.43 7.41
C LEU A 199 -16.96 12.57 8.41
N SER A 200 -15.73 12.73 8.90
CA SER A 200 -15.30 13.83 9.74
C SER A 200 -13.89 14.27 9.32
N VAL A 201 -13.51 15.49 9.71
CA VAL A 201 -12.17 16.02 9.41
C VAL A 201 -11.10 15.11 10.03
N GLY A 202 -10.10 14.74 9.24
CA GLY A 202 -9.01 13.85 9.60
C GLY A 202 -9.24 12.39 9.19
N ARG A 203 -10.50 11.97 8.99
CA ARG A 203 -10.86 10.59 8.64
C ARG A 203 -10.36 10.24 7.24
N SER A 204 -9.87 9.02 7.07
CA SER A 204 -9.37 8.52 5.78
C SER A 204 -10.07 7.22 5.38
N ILE A 205 -10.35 7.08 4.09
CA ILE A 205 -10.81 5.83 3.48
C ILE A 205 -9.65 5.29 2.65
N ILE A 206 -9.30 4.02 2.85
CA ILE A 206 -8.29 3.31 2.07
C ILE A 206 -8.99 2.25 1.23
N ILE A 207 -8.76 2.28 -0.07
CA ILE A 207 -9.29 1.31 -1.04
C ILE A 207 -8.10 0.68 -1.74
N LYS A 208 -7.97 -0.64 -1.61
CA LYS A 208 -6.94 -1.45 -2.26
C LYS A 208 -7.63 -2.33 -3.29
N GLY A 209 -7.08 -2.40 -4.49
CA GLY A 209 -7.67 -3.18 -5.55
C GLY A 209 -6.71 -3.38 -6.71
N GLU A 210 -7.15 -4.19 -7.66
CA GLU A 210 -6.50 -4.36 -8.95
C GLU A 210 -7.48 -3.95 -10.04
N THR A 211 -7.04 -3.12 -10.98
CA THR A 211 -7.84 -2.83 -12.17
C THR A 211 -7.86 -4.07 -13.06
N ASN A 212 -8.99 -4.35 -13.72
CA ASN A 212 -9.07 -5.50 -14.62
C ASN A 212 -8.10 -5.34 -15.81
N GLN A 213 -7.64 -6.44 -16.41
CA GLN A 213 -6.64 -6.41 -17.51
C GLN A 213 -7.05 -5.52 -18.70
N ASN A 214 -8.35 -5.44 -19.00
CA ASN A 214 -8.91 -4.63 -20.08
C ASN A 214 -9.79 -3.47 -19.57
N ALA A 215 -9.53 -2.99 -18.36
CA ALA A 215 -10.37 -1.99 -17.69
C ALA A 215 -10.55 -0.72 -18.54
N GLU A 216 -11.81 -0.34 -18.77
CA GLU A 216 -12.17 0.92 -19.42
C GLU A 216 -12.28 2.03 -18.38
N SER A 217 -13.02 1.76 -17.31
CA SER A 217 -13.15 2.67 -16.18
C SER A 217 -13.70 1.97 -14.95
N PHE A 218 -13.44 2.56 -13.78
CA PHE A 218 -14.15 2.23 -12.56
C PHE A 218 -14.50 3.53 -11.84
N CYS A 219 -15.34 3.47 -10.81
CA CYS A 219 -15.58 4.63 -9.96
C CYS A 219 -15.64 4.28 -8.48
N VAL A 220 -15.26 5.28 -7.67
CA VAL A 220 -15.44 5.31 -6.23
C VAL A 220 -16.33 6.50 -5.90
N ASN A 221 -17.43 6.24 -5.21
CA ASN A 221 -18.40 7.24 -4.81
C ASN A 221 -18.43 7.34 -3.28
N LEU A 222 -18.32 8.55 -2.76
CA LEU A 222 -18.65 8.87 -1.37
C LEU A 222 -20.00 9.59 -1.36
N ARG A 223 -20.97 9.02 -0.66
CA ARG A 223 -22.36 9.44 -0.73
C ARG A 223 -23.10 9.23 0.59
N PRO A 224 -24.22 9.93 0.80
CA PRO A 224 -25.21 9.50 1.77
C PRO A 224 -25.80 8.14 1.40
N ALA A 225 -26.11 7.33 2.42
CA ALA A 225 -26.73 6.02 2.27
C ALA A 225 -28.16 6.11 1.72
N THR A 226 -28.84 7.22 1.96
CA THR A 226 -30.17 7.52 1.42
C THR A 226 -30.07 8.57 0.30
N GLY A 227 -31.04 8.56 -0.61
CA GLY A 227 -31.08 9.50 -1.75
C GLY A 227 -30.17 9.12 -2.92
N SER A 228 -30.03 10.05 -3.87
CA SER A 228 -29.24 9.89 -5.11
C SER A 228 -27.92 10.67 -5.09
N ASP A 229 -27.75 11.58 -4.13
CA ASP A 229 -26.59 12.47 -4.05
C ASP A 229 -25.25 11.70 -3.94
N ILE A 230 -24.24 12.22 -4.61
CA ILE A 230 -22.84 11.77 -4.55
C ILE A 230 -21.98 12.99 -4.22
N ALA A 231 -21.46 13.01 -3.00
CA ALA A 231 -20.61 14.10 -2.52
C ALA A 231 -19.26 14.15 -3.26
N LEU A 232 -18.67 12.98 -3.51
CA LEU A 232 -17.45 12.82 -4.28
C LEU A 232 -17.58 11.62 -5.21
N HIS A 233 -17.51 11.86 -6.51
CA HIS A 233 -17.37 10.86 -7.56
C HIS A 233 -15.94 10.89 -8.07
N LEU A 234 -15.21 9.78 -7.94
CA LEU A 234 -13.88 9.58 -8.51
C LEU A 234 -14.00 8.55 -9.64
N ASN A 235 -13.69 8.94 -10.87
CA ASN A 235 -13.82 8.07 -12.04
C ASN A 235 -12.57 8.11 -12.93
N PRO A 236 -11.59 7.24 -12.67
CA PRO A 236 -10.52 6.98 -13.63
C PRO A 236 -11.06 6.27 -14.87
N ARG A 237 -10.84 6.89 -16.03
CA ARG A 237 -11.16 6.38 -17.37
C ARG A 237 -9.85 5.97 -18.04
N LEU A 238 -9.44 4.71 -17.88
CA LEU A 238 -8.10 4.22 -18.20
C LEU A 238 -7.76 4.35 -19.68
N LYS A 239 -8.68 4.00 -20.59
CA LYS A 239 -8.47 4.14 -22.04
C LYS A 239 -8.20 5.58 -22.47
N LYS A 240 -8.91 6.55 -21.87
CA LYS A 240 -8.73 7.98 -22.15
C LYS A 240 -7.60 8.61 -21.34
N ARG A 241 -7.06 7.89 -20.35
CA ARG A 241 -6.09 8.38 -19.36
C ARG A 241 -6.54 9.69 -18.68
N VAL A 242 -7.84 9.79 -18.39
CA VAL A 242 -8.44 10.94 -17.68
C VAL A 242 -9.00 10.46 -16.35
N PHE A 243 -8.71 11.19 -15.28
CA PHE A 243 -9.29 10.94 -13.96
C PHE A 243 -10.29 12.04 -13.63
N VAL A 244 -11.57 11.74 -13.82
CA VAL A 244 -12.66 12.67 -13.55
C VAL A 244 -12.98 12.70 -12.06
N ARG A 245 -13.18 13.90 -11.52
CA ARG A 245 -13.80 14.12 -10.22
C ARG A 245 -15.03 15.01 -10.37
N ASN A 246 -16.11 14.69 -9.68
CA ASN A 246 -17.32 15.51 -9.69
C ASN A 246 -18.18 15.24 -8.43
N SER A 247 -19.30 15.95 -8.32
CA SER A 247 -20.38 15.68 -7.38
C SER A 247 -21.68 15.60 -8.17
N PHE A 248 -22.56 14.69 -7.77
CA PHE A 248 -23.93 14.61 -8.25
C PHE A 248 -24.83 15.08 -7.12
N LEU A 249 -25.44 16.25 -7.25
CA LEU A 249 -26.20 16.87 -6.15
C LEU A 249 -27.53 17.36 -6.72
N SER A 250 -28.64 17.06 -6.01
CA SER A 250 -29.97 17.48 -6.46
C SER A 250 -30.27 17.02 -7.90
N ASP A 251 -29.99 15.73 -8.15
CA ASP A 251 -30.21 15.05 -9.42
C ASP A 251 -29.46 15.61 -10.64
N CYS A 252 -28.39 16.39 -10.44
CA CYS A 252 -27.54 16.85 -11.53
C CYS A 252 -26.04 16.70 -11.24
N TRP A 253 -25.28 16.41 -12.30
CA TRP A 253 -23.83 16.45 -12.25
C TRP A 253 -23.35 17.90 -12.26
N GLY A 254 -22.39 18.22 -11.40
CA GLY A 254 -21.70 19.50 -11.42
C GLY A 254 -20.64 19.58 -12.53
N HIS A 255 -19.74 20.56 -12.41
CA HIS A 255 -18.59 20.70 -13.29
C HIS A 255 -17.55 19.60 -13.03
N GLU A 256 -17.10 18.91 -14.09
CA GLU A 256 -16.02 17.91 -13.99
C GLU A 256 -14.67 18.59 -13.71
N GLU A 257 -13.88 18.03 -12.81
CA GLU A 257 -12.47 18.39 -12.61
C GLU A 257 -11.58 17.25 -13.13
N THR A 258 -10.65 17.55 -14.03
CA THR A 258 -9.84 16.53 -14.74
C THR A 258 -8.34 16.78 -14.71
N VAL A 259 -7.91 17.96 -14.24
CA VAL A 259 -6.50 18.36 -14.21
C VAL A 259 -5.71 17.49 -13.23
N LEU A 260 -4.62 16.89 -13.73
CA LEU A 260 -3.67 16.07 -12.99
C LEU A 260 -2.26 16.23 -13.56
N ALA A 261 -1.24 16.03 -12.73
CA ALA A 261 0.15 15.96 -13.18
C ALA A 261 0.44 14.69 -13.99
N SER A 262 -0.12 13.56 -13.57
CA SER A 262 0.02 12.26 -14.26
C SER A 262 -1.17 11.35 -13.96
N PHE A 263 -1.58 10.54 -14.94
CA PHE A 263 -2.64 9.54 -14.75
C PHE A 263 -2.12 8.32 -13.97
N PRO A 264 -2.68 8.00 -12.79
CA PRO A 264 -2.04 7.08 -11.83
C PRO A 264 -2.47 5.61 -11.93
N PHE A 265 -3.21 5.23 -12.98
CA PHE A 265 -3.70 3.86 -13.17
C PHE A 265 -3.16 3.23 -14.45
N THR A 266 -2.95 1.92 -14.37
CA THR A 266 -2.58 1.04 -15.49
C THR A 266 -3.47 -0.20 -15.38
N ALA A 267 -4.07 -0.62 -16.50
CA ALA A 267 -4.94 -1.80 -16.52
C ALA A 267 -4.18 -3.06 -16.07
N GLY A 268 -4.84 -3.94 -15.31
CA GLY A 268 -4.23 -5.14 -14.75
C GLY A 268 -3.26 -4.89 -13.59
N GLN A 269 -3.15 -3.65 -13.09
CA GLN A 269 -2.22 -3.32 -12.00
C GLN A 269 -2.94 -3.04 -10.69
N TYR A 270 -2.23 -3.36 -9.61
CA TYR A 270 -2.57 -2.99 -8.25
C TYR A 270 -2.61 -1.47 -8.06
N PHE A 271 -3.51 -1.03 -7.18
CA PHE A 271 -3.48 0.30 -6.62
C PHE A 271 -3.91 0.30 -5.14
N GLU A 272 -3.35 1.26 -4.41
CA GLU A 272 -3.87 1.76 -3.14
C GLU A 272 -4.34 3.20 -3.36
N MET A 273 -5.62 3.45 -3.11
CA MET A 273 -6.21 4.79 -3.09
C MET A 273 -6.50 5.18 -1.65
N ILE A 274 -6.05 6.37 -1.24
CA ILE A 274 -6.37 6.96 0.06
C ILE A 274 -7.16 8.23 -0.18
N ILE A 275 -8.37 8.30 0.37
CA ILE A 275 -9.21 9.50 0.35
C ILE A 275 -9.28 10.05 1.76
N ARG A 276 -8.57 11.15 2.02
CA ARG A 276 -8.58 11.86 3.30
C ARG A 276 -9.60 12.98 3.27
N CYS A 277 -10.46 13.05 4.28
CA CYS A 277 -11.37 14.16 4.50
C CYS A 277 -10.66 15.25 5.31
N ASP A 278 -10.32 16.38 4.68
CA ASP A 278 -9.82 17.57 5.36
C ASP A 278 -10.97 18.56 5.63
N SER A 279 -10.67 19.69 6.27
CA SER A 279 -11.67 20.69 6.65
C SER A 279 -12.37 21.39 5.47
N GLN A 280 -11.71 21.49 4.31
CA GLN A 280 -12.23 22.22 3.15
C GLN A 280 -12.36 21.37 1.88
N HIS A 281 -11.69 20.22 1.82
CA HIS A 281 -11.57 19.41 0.64
C HIS A 281 -11.27 17.95 0.97
N PHE A 282 -11.46 17.07 0.00
CA PHE A 282 -10.88 15.73 0.01
C PHE A 282 -9.48 15.78 -0.58
N ARG A 283 -8.53 15.06 0.02
CA ARG A 283 -7.22 14.77 -0.61
C ARG A 283 -7.20 13.33 -1.06
N VAL A 284 -6.83 13.09 -2.31
CA VAL A 284 -6.69 11.74 -2.84
C VAL A 284 -5.22 11.47 -3.15
N ALA A 285 -4.72 10.38 -2.59
CA ALA A 285 -3.40 9.85 -2.87
C ALA A 285 -3.52 8.47 -3.52
N MET A 286 -2.59 8.15 -4.40
CA MET A 286 -2.46 6.85 -5.07
C MET A 286 -1.06 6.30 -4.81
N ASN A 287 -0.96 5.08 -4.27
CA ASN A 287 0.30 4.40 -3.97
C ASN A 287 1.28 5.29 -3.20
N GLY A 288 0.80 5.93 -2.13
CA GLY A 288 1.57 6.84 -1.27
C GLY A 288 1.88 8.22 -1.86
N GLN A 289 1.54 8.48 -3.12
CA GLN A 289 1.73 9.79 -3.75
C GLN A 289 0.44 10.60 -3.79
N HIS A 290 0.49 11.86 -3.37
CA HIS A 290 -0.63 12.78 -3.55
C HIS A 290 -0.92 12.99 -5.04
N GLN A 291 -2.20 12.93 -5.44
CA GLN A 291 -2.60 13.16 -6.82
C GLN A 291 -3.48 14.39 -6.99
N LEU A 292 -4.40 14.61 -6.06
CA LEU A 292 -5.37 15.68 -6.19
C LEU A 292 -6.03 16.10 -4.89
N ASP A 293 -6.47 17.35 -4.88
CA ASP A 293 -7.45 17.88 -3.95
C ASP A 293 -8.80 18.07 -4.67
N TYR A 294 -9.91 17.95 -3.93
CA TYR A 294 -11.26 18.20 -4.42
C TYR A 294 -12.08 18.94 -3.36
N LYS A 295 -12.44 20.20 -3.63
CA LYS A 295 -13.14 21.07 -2.67
C LYS A 295 -14.51 20.51 -2.32
N HIS A 296 -14.88 20.54 -1.04
CA HIS A 296 -16.17 20.05 -0.56
C HIS A 296 -17.32 20.84 -1.21
N ARG A 297 -18.12 20.17 -2.04
CA ARG A 297 -19.38 20.69 -2.60
C ARG A 297 -20.58 20.37 -1.69
N MET A 298 -20.60 19.19 -1.07
CA MET A 298 -21.47 18.86 0.07
C MET A 298 -20.76 19.24 1.37
N LYS A 299 -21.38 20.08 2.21
CA LYS A 299 -20.77 20.58 3.45
C LYS A 299 -21.05 19.70 4.67
N GLU A 300 -22.16 18.99 4.67
CA GLU A 300 -22.55 18.10 5.77
C GLU A 300 -21.77 16.78 5.68
N LEU A 301 -20.53 16.78 6.17
CA LEU A 301 -19.62 15.63 6.07
C LEU A 301 -20.17 14.37 6.77
N SER A 302 -20.89 14.57 7.88
CA SER A 302 -21.49 13.47 8.66
C SER A 302 -22.57 12.72 7.88
N ALA A 303 -23.22 13.37 6.90
CA ALA A 303 -24.18 12.72 6.02
C ALA A 303 -23.51 11.78 5.00
N ILE A 304 -22.21 11.95 4.72
CA ILE A 304 -21.45 11.10 3.81
C ILE A 304 -21.08 9.81 4.54
N ASN A 305 -21.98 8.84 4.54
CA ASN A 305 -21.89 7.64 5.37
C ASN A 305 -21.86 6.32 4.58
N GLN A 306 -21.64 6.39 3.27
CA GLN A 306 -21.47 5.22 2.41
C GLN A 306 -20.35 5.43 1.39
N VAL A 307 -19.53 4.39 1.22
CA VAL A 307 -18.61 4.24 0.08
C VAL A 307 -19.20 3.23 -0.89
N GLU A 308 -19.16 3.54 -2.18
CA GLU A 308 -19.60 2.66 -3.26
C GLU A 308 -18.49 2.54 -4.30
N VAL A 309 -18.21 1.33 -4.77
CA VAL A 309 -17.22 1.07 -5.83
C VAL A 309 -17.88 0.27 -6.95
N LYS A 310 -17.69 0.71 -8.20
CA LYS A 310 -18.29 0.10 -9.41
C LYS A 310 -17.28 0.05 -10.56
N GLY A 311 -17.56 -0.79 -11.55
CA GLY A 311 -16.81 -0.84 -12.81
C GLY A 311 -15.66 -1.85 -12.81
N ASP A 312 -14.64 -1.62 -13.63
CA ASP A 312 -13.65 -2.62 -14.01
C ASP A 312 -12.50 -2.78 -12.99
N VAL A 313 -12.85 -3.22 -11.79
CA VAL A 313 -11.93 -3.37 -10.66
C VAL A 313 -12.25 -4.62 -9.84
N THR A 314 -11.22 -5.23 -9.26
CA THR A 314 -11.33 -6.22 -8.20
C THR A 314 -10.86 -5.59 -6.89
N LEU A 315 -11.70 -5.60 -5.86
CA LEU A 315 -11.33 -5.05 -4.55
C LEU A 315 -10.60 -6.09 -3.71
N LEU A 316 -9.53 -5.63 -3.06
CA LEU A 316 -8.70 -6.41 -2.15
C LEU A 316 -8.91 -5.99 -0.69
N ALA A 317 -9.20 -4.70 -0.44
CA ALA A 317 -9.59 -4.20 0.87
C ALA A 317 -10.28 -2.85 0.76
N VAL A 318 -11.22 -2.58 1.68
CA VAL A 318 -11.74 -1.25 1.96
C VAL A 318 -11.69 -1.02 3.47
N ARG A 319 -10.95 0.00 3.91
CA ARG A 319 -10.72 0.31 5.32
C ARG A 319 -10.96 1.77 5.62
N VAL A 320 -11.23 2.08 6.88
CA VAL A 320 -11.34 3.44 7.38
C VAL A 320 -10.42 3.64 8.56
N LEU A 321 -9.70 4.76 8.53
CA LEU A 321 -8.80 5.26 9.57
C LEU A 321 -9.33 6.56 10.15
#